data_AF-A0ABD0PEU1-F1
#
_entry.id   AF-A0ABD0PEU1-F1
#
_cell.length_a   1.000
_cell.length_b   1.000
_cell.length_c   1.000
_cell.angle_alpha   90.00
_cell.angle_beta   90.00
_cell.angle_gamma   90.00
#
_symmetry.space_group_name_H-M   'P 1'
#
loop_
_entity.id
_entity.type
_entity.pdbx_description
1 polymer ?
#
loop_
_entity_poly.entity_id
_entity_poly.type
_entity_poly.pdbx_seq_one_letter_code
_entity_poly.pdbx_strand_id
1 'polypeptide(L)'
;IALLPRNREKNRSMDVLPPDRALAFLVTTEGESNNYINAALMDSFHRPAAFIVTPHPLPGTTSDFWRLVFDYGCTSVVMLNQLN
;
A
#
# COMPACT_ATOMS: atom_id res chain seq x y z
N ILE A 1 0.04 -8.69 10.14
CA ILE A 1 0.43 -9.14 8.77
C ILE A 1 1.70 -8.44 8.27
N ALA A 2 1.83 -7.13 8.47
CA ALA A 2 3.02 -6.36 8.07
C ALA A 2 4.35 -6.86 8.66
N LEU A 3 4.30 -7.46 9.85
CA LEU A 3 5.47 -7.98 10.60
C LEU A 3 5.99 -9.34 10.12
N LEU A 4 5.28 -10.03 9.21
CA LEU A 4 5.70 -11.35 8.74
C LEU A 4 7.07 -11.27 8.05
N PRO A 5 7.99 -12.24 8.23
CA PRO A 5 9.34 -12.16 7.68
C PRO A 5 9.39 -11.87 6.18
N ARG A 6 8.51 -12.53 5.40
CA ARG A 6 8.38 -12.35 3.94
C ARG A 6 7.95 -10.95 3.47
N ASN A 7 7.49 -10.10 4.40
CA ASN A 7 6.99 -8.76 4.11
C ASN A 7 7.96 -7.65 4.54
N ARG A 8 9.04 -7.99 5.26
CA ARG A 8 9.99 -7.01 5.80
C ARG A 8 10.61 -6.15 4.71
N GLU A 9 11.02 -6.75 3.60
CA GLU A 9 11.64 -6.05 2.47
C GLU A 9 10.65 -5.15 1.70
N LYS A 10 9.34 -5.36 1.90
CA LYS A 10 8.28 -4.50 1.35
C LYS A 10 7.98 -3.27 2.25
N ASN A 11 8.64 -3.15 3.40
CA ASN A 11 8.49 -2.03 4.34
C ASN A 11 9.71 -1.11 4.30
N ARG A 12 9.50 0.19 4.14
CA ARG A 12 10.58 1.19 4.20
C ARG A 12 11.21 1.28 5.59
N SER A 13 10.40 1.15 6.64
CA SER A 13 10.83 1.05 8.04
C SER A 13 9.87 0.13 8.79
N MET A 14 10.37 -0.52 9.84
CA MET A 14 9.54 -1.30 10.77
C MET A 14 8.81 -0.44 11.81
N ASP A 15 9.15 0.85 11.89
CA ASP A 15 8.51 1.82 12.79
C ASP A 15 7.19 2.36 12.23
N VAL A 16 7.00 2.25 10.91
CA VAL A 16 5.84 2.79 10.19
C VAL A 16 5.17 1.68 9.41
N LEU A 17 4.21 1.02 10.05
CA LEU A 17 3.46 -0.10 9.50
C LEU A 17 1.95 0.17 9.53
N PRO A 18 1.19 -0.31 8.53
CA PRO A 18 -0.26 -0.22 8.53
C PRO A 18 -0.84 -1.11 9.63
N PRO A 19 -1.90 -0.67 10.32
CA PRO A 19 -2.59 -1.51 11.28
C PRO A 19 -3.35 -2.62 10.54
N ASP A 20 -3.33 -3.83 11.08
CA ASP A 20 -3.91 -5.02 10.42
C ASP A 20 -5.39 -4.83 10.02
N ARG A 21 -6.17 -4.08 10.82
CA ARG A 21 -7.60 -3.78 10.55
C ARG A 21 -7.86 -2.89 9.33
N ALA A 22 -6.87 -2.12 8.90
CA ALA A 22 -6.98 -1.16 7.80
C ALA A 22 -6.09 -1.53 6.62
N LEU A 23 -5.45 -2.70 6.65
CA LEU A 23 -4.49 -3.10 5.64
C LEU A 23 -5.14 -3.22 4.26
N ALA A 24 -4.57 -2.56 3.25
CA ALA A 24 -4.94 -2.79 1.86
C ALA A 24 -4.25 -4.06 1.34
N PHE A 25 -4.95 -4.82 0.49
CA PHE A 25 -4.44 -6.04 -0.11
C PHE A 25 -4.49 -5.94 -1.62
N LEU A 26 -3.44 -6.42 -2.28
CA LEU A 26 -3.42 -6.55 -3.73
C LEU A 26 -4.37 -7.67 -4.15
N VAL A 27 -5.21 -7.40 -5.14
CA VAL A 27 -6.20 -8.33 -5.69
C VAL A 27 -5.69 -8.94 -6.99
N THR A 28 -5.08 -8.12 -7.86
CA THR A 28 -4.52 -8.61 -9.13
C THR A 28 -3.32 -9.50 -8.84
N THR A 29 -3.33 -10.73 -9.37
CA THR A 29 -2.26 -11.71 -9.21
C THR A 29 -1.42 -11.81 -10.49
N GLU A 30 -0.28 -11.12 -10.55
CA GLU A 30 0.71 -11.30 -11.65
C GLU A 30 1.62 -12.53 -11.39
N GLY A 31 1.04 -13.68 -11.03
CA GLY A 31 1.81 -14.87 -10.65
C GLY A 31 2.51 -14.78 -9.28
N GLU A 32 2.37 -13.66 -8.57
CA GLU A 32 2.82 -13.51 -7.19
C GLU A 32 1.78 -13.99 -6.18
N SER A 33 2.21 -14.81 -5.23
CA SER A 33 1.39 -15.30 -4.12
C SER A 33 1.31 -14.31 -2.95
N ASN A 34 2.12 -13.26 -2.95
CA ASN A 34 2.15 -12.27 -1.88
C ASN A 34 1.29 -11.05 -2.21
N ASN A 35 0.14 -10.94 -1.55
CA ASN A 35 -0.79 -9.82 -1.70
C ASN A 35 -0.52 -8.64 -0.74
N TYR A 36 0.58 -8.68 0.01
CA TYR A 36 0.95 -7.62 0.94
C TYR A 36 1.58 -6.42 0.22
N ILE A 37 1.08 -5.24 0.59
CA ILE A 37 1.72 -3.94 0.36
C ILE A 37 1.61 -3.11 1.64
N ASN A 38 2.60 -2.26 1.94
CA ASN A 38 2.54 -1.33 3.06
C ASN A 38 1.61 -0.16 2.70
N ALA A 39 0.30 -0.37 2.86
CA ALA A 39 -0.73 0.62 2.60
C ALA A 39 -1.93 0.41 3.53
N ALA A 40 -2.56 1.51 3.95
CA ALA A 40 -3.74 1.50 4.82
C ALA A 40 -4.92 2.21 4.14
N LEU A 41 -6.09 1.60 4.23
CA LEU A 41 -7.37 2.20 3.89
C LEU A 41 -7.76 3.19 4.97
N MET A 42 -8.21 4.38 4.57
CA MET A 42 -8.59 5.44 5.47
C MET A 42 -9.94 6.03 5.07
N ASP A 43 -10.76 6.30 6.07
CA ASP A 43 -12.07 6.89 5.88
C ASP A 43 -11.93 8.38 5.54
N SER A 44 -12.86 8.86 4.73
CA SER A 44 -13.17 10.29 4.67
C SER A 44 -14.29 10.61 5.66
N PHE A 45 -14.63 11.89 5.79
CA PHE A 45 -15.81 12.29 6.56
C PHE A 45 -17.11 11.68 6.02
N HIS A 46 -17.22 11.41 4.72
CA HIS A 46 -18.47 10.99 4.06
C HIS A 46 -18.51 9.52 3.66
N ARG A 47 -17.35 8.86 3.56
CA ARG A 47 -17.24 7.51 2.99
C ARG A 47 -16.11 6.73 3.66
N PRO A 48 -16.37 5.50 4.12
CA PRO A 48 -15.32 4.62 4.61
C PRO A 48 -14.40 4.15 3.48
N ALA A 49 -13.13 3.87 3.80
CA ALA A 49 -12.09 3.44 2.84
C ALA A 49 -12.02 4.33 1.58
N ALA A 50 -12.17 5.65 1.77
CA ALA A 50 -12.15 6.62 0.68
C ALA A 50 -10.73 6.94 0.19
N PHE A 51 -9.73 6.75 1.05
CA PHE A 51 -8.33 7.01 0.74
C PHE A 51 -7.48 5.77 0.98
N ILE A 52 -6.36 5.72 0.29
CA ILE A 52 -5.27 4.78 0.58
C ILE A 52 -4.05 5.61 0.93
N VAL A 53 -3.48 5.36 2.11
CA VAL A 53 -2.26 6.00 2.59
C VAL A 53 -1.13 4.98 2.53
N THR A 54 -0.04 5.32 1.86
CA THR A 54 1.12 4.45 1.68
C THR A 54 2.42 5.27 1.68
N PRO A 55 3.55 4.73 2.16
CA PRO A 55 4.85 5.35 1.94
C PRO A 55 5.18 5.46 0.44
N HIS A 56 6.13 6.34 0.09
CA HIS A 56 6.69 6.32 -1.27
C HIS A 56 7.20 4.91 -1.61
N PRO A 57 6.86 4.35 -2.79
CA PRO A 57 7.27 3.00 -3.17
C PRO A 57 8.79 2.82 -3.09
N LEU A 58 9.21 1.61 -2.75
CA LEU A 58 10.60 1.17 -2.83
C LEU A 58 10.86 0.67 -4.26
N PRO A 59 12.13 0.58 -4.70
CA PRO A 59 12.45 -0.02 -6.00
C PRO A 59 11.78 -1.38 -6.21
N GLY A 60 11.79 -2.24 -5.19
CA GLY A 60 11.16 -3.57 -5.22
C GLY A 60 9.64 -3.61 -5.03
N THR A 61 8.97 -2.48 -4.78
CA THR A 61 7.51 -2.41 -4.59
C THR A 61 6.82 -1.47 -5.58
N THR A 62 7.52 -1.05 -6.63
CA THR A 62 6.96 -0.15 -7.65
C THR A 62 5.81 -0.80 -8.43
N SER A 63 5.95 -2.08 -8.81
CA SER A 63 4.85 -2.82 -9.47
C SER A 63 3.64 -2.96 -8.54
N ASP A 64 3.89 -3.34 -7.28
CA ASP A 64 2.86 -3.47 -6.25
C ASP A 64 2.09 -2.16 -6.03
N PHE A 65 2.78 -1.01 -6.06
CA PHE A 65 2.13 0.29 -5.97
C PHE A 65 1.15 0.53 -7.13
N TRP A 66 1.55 0.22 -8.37
CA TRP A 66 0.65 0.39 -9.51
C TRP A 66 -0.49 -0.63 -9.53
N ARG A 67 -0.24 -1.87 -9.07
CA ARG A 67 -1.29 -2.86 -8.81
C ARG A 67 -2.30 -2.35 -7.80
N LEU A 68 -1.85 -1.76 -6.69
CA LEU A 68 -2.72 -1.14 -5.69
C LEU A 68 -3.58 -0.02 -6.31
N VAL A 69 -2.98 0.87 -7.10
CA VAL A 69 -3.71 1.95 -7.80
C VAL A 69 -4.78 1.37 -8.73
N PHE A 70 -4.44 0.33 -9.49
CA PHE A 70 -5.35 -0.34 -10.40
C PHE A 70 -6.48 -1.07 -9.67
N ASP A 71 -6.14 -1.92 -8.70
CA ASP A 71 -7.07 -2.77 -7.94
C ASP A 71 -8.16 -1.97 -7.23
N TYR A 72 -7.79 -0.80 -6.71
CA TYR A 72 -8.71 0.08 -5.99
C TYR A 72 -9.33 1.17 -6.86
N GLY A 73 -9.08 1.17 -8.17
CA GLY A 73 -9.65 2.13 -9.11
C GLY A 73 -9.28 3.58 -8.80
N CYS A 74 -8.06 3.80 -8.30
CA CYS A 74 -7.58 5.14 -7.97
C CYS A 74 -7.42 5.98 -9.23
N THR A 75 -8.10 7.12 -9.29
CA THR A 75 -8.02 8.06 -10.44
C THR A 75 -6.99 9.16 -10.25
N SER A 76 -6.49 9.33 -9.03
CA SER A 76 -5.56 10.41 -8.65
C SER A 76 -4.53 9.89 -7.65
N VAL A 77 -3.29 10.34 -7.81
CA VAL A 77 -2.19 10.11 -6.85
C VAL A 77 -1.71 11.46 -6.34
N VAL A 78 -1.74 11.65 -5.02
CA VAL A 78 -1.25 12.86 -4.37
C VAL A 78 0.07 12.52 -3.68
N MET A 79 1.16 13.07 -4.20
CA MET A 79 2.50 12.93 -3.62
C MET A 79 2.78 14.14 -2.72
N LEU A 80 3.03 13.88 -1.42
CA LEU A 80 3.25 14.93 -0.41
C LEU A 80 4.73 15.22 -0.13
N ASN A 81 5.65 14.44 -0.71
CA ASN A 81 7.08 14.67 -0.59
C ASN A 81 7.64 15.44 -1.80
N GLN A 82 8.79 16.08 -1.59
CA GLN A 82 9.59 16.60 -2.68
C GLN A 82 10.24 15.45 -3.45
N LEU A 83 10.33 15.59 -4.77
CA LEU A 83 11.20 14.77 -5.62
C LEU A 83 12.62 15.27 -5.37
N ASN A 84 13.41 14.51 -4.61
CA ASN A 84 14.84 14.74 -4.49
C ASN A 84 15.55 14.29 -5.76
#